data_AF-A0A7M3S7I7-F1
#
_entry.id   AF-A0A7M3S7I7-F1
#
_cell.length_a   1.000
_cell.length_b   1.000
_cell.length_c   1.000
_cell.angle_alpha   90.00
_cell.angle_beta   90.00
_cell.angle_gamma   90.00
#
_symmetry.space_group_name_H-M   'P 1'
#
loop_
_entity.id
_entity.type
_entity.pdbx_description
1 polymer ?
#
loop_
_entity_poly.entity_id
_entity_poly.type
_entity_poly.pdbx_seq_one_letter_code
_entity_poly.pdbx_strand_id
1 'polypeptide(L)'
;PHVLDARIARSYGQAERYLSFFPAGPLAIIAGGISFCASSLMAVLIALTIVEESIILETTLWGHQLVWYLTISTGIFALSRSFTTSSSPFLENGDCEEAMSQLAAETHHFPQEWHGLCHSFDVRDAFLTLFPYKAVLFAQECLSVLMAPYILAVSLPRSARDLLLFIRSHTLVIPNTGAVCRFAE
;
A
#
# COMPACT_ATOMS: atom_id res chain seq x y z
N PRO A 1 17.33 16.67 3.38
CA PRO A 1 17.02 15.22 3.49
C PRO A 1 16.45 14.85 4.87
N HIS A 2 17.25 14.86 5.95
CA HIS A 2 16.83 14.35 7.27
C HIS A 2 15.59 15.04 7.88
N VAL A 3 15.35 16.33 7.62
CA VAL A 3 14.16 17.05 8.11
C VAL A 3 12.88 16.49 7.48
N LEU A 4 12.91 16.17 6.18
CA LEU A 4 11.77 15.58 5.49
C LEU A 4 11.54 14.14 5.95
N ASP A 5 12.61 13.35 6.06
CA ASP A 5 12.53 11.96 6.50
C ASP A 5 11.93 11.85 7.92
N ALA A 6 12.34 12.75 8.82
CA ALA A 6 11.79 12.82 10.17
C ALA A 6 10.29 13.15 10.19
N ARG A 7 9.82 14.04 9.31
CA ARG A 7 8.40 14.39 9.17
C ARG A 7 7.60 13.20 8.61
N ILE A 8 8.10 12.57 7.56
CA ILE A 8 7.48 11.39 6.94
C ILE A 8 7.37 10.24 7.94
N ALA A 9 8.43 10.00 8.72
CA ALA A 9 8.43 8.95 9.74
C ALA A 9 7.38 9.19 10.84
N ARG A 10 7.16 10.45 11.25
CA ARG A 10 6.11 10.82 12.21
C ARG A 10 4.72 10.70 11.62
N SER A 11 4.53 11.09 10.35
CA SER A 11 3.24 11.03 9.67
C SER A 11 2.80 9.62 9.30
N TYR A 12 3.73 8.66 9.20
CA TYR A 12 3.44 7.30 8.71
C TYR A 12 2.34 6.59 9.51
N GLY A 13 2.42 6.62 10.85
CA GLY A 13 1.40 6.00 11.70
C GLY A 13 0.03 6.69 11.60
N GLN A 14 0.01 8.02 11.42
CA GLN A 14 -1.22 8.78 11.22
C GLN A 14 -1.86 8.49 9.86
N ALA A 15 -1.04 8.26 8.82
CA ALA A 15 -1.51 7.87 7.50
C ALA A 15 -2.16 6.47 7.52
N GLU A 16 -1.54 5.49 8.19
CA GLU A 16 -2.13 4.16 8.36
C GLU A 16 -3.44 4.22 9.15
N ARG A 17 -3.51 5.06 10.19
CA ARG A 17 -4.73 5.30 10.94
C ARG A 17 -5.83 5.98 10.12
N TYR A 18 -5.49 6.93 9.26
CA TYR A 18 -6.49 7.51 8.35
C TYR A 18 -7.07 6.45 7.40
N LEU A 19 -6.21 5.57 6.87
CA LEU A 19 -6.63 4.51 5.96
C LEU A 19 -7.44 3.40 6.65
N SER A 20 -7.27 3.17 7.96
CA SER A 20 -8.05 2.15 8.70
C SER A 20 -9.53 2.48 8.85
N PHE A 21 -9.93 3.75 8.72
CA PHE A 21 -11.34 4.15 8.71
C PHE A 21 -12.10 3.63 7.48
N PHE A 22 -11.40 3.36 6.38
CA PHE A 22 -12.05 2.92 5.15
C PHE A 22 -12.31 1.41 5.19
N PRO A 23 -13.52 0.98 4.80
CA PRO A 23 -13.86 -0.44 4.81
C PRO A 23 -12.95 -1.20 3.84
N ALA A 24 -12.64 -2.43 4.23
CA ALA A 24 -11.89 -3.35 3.41
C ALA A 24 -12.62 -3.56 2.06
N GLY A 25 -11.86 -3.46 0.96
CA GLY A 25 -12.41 -3.63 -0.38
C GLY A 25 -12.94 -5.04 -0.67
N PRO A 26 -13.48 -5.29 -1.88
CA PRO A 26 -14.03 -6.60 -2.26
C PRO A 26 -13.03 -7.76 -2.10
N LEU A 27 -11.73 -7.47 -2.19
CA LEU A 27 -10.67 -8.42 -1.96
C LEU A 27 -10.74 -9.08 -0.57
N ALA A 28 -11.10 -8.33 0.47
CA ALA A 28 -11.20 -8.86 1.83
C ALA A 28 -12.39 -9.83 1.98
N ILE A 29 -13.49 -9.58 1.27
CA ILE A 29 -14.66 -10.47 1.23
C ILE A 29 -14.28 -11.80 0.56
N ILE A 30 -13.60 -11.73 -0.59
CA ILE A 30 -13.12 -12.91 -1.32
C ILE A 30 -12.12 -13.69 -0.46
N ALA A 31 -11.16 -12.99 0.16
CA ALA A 31 -10.19 -13.60 1.07
C ALA A 31 -10.88 -14.26 2.27
N GLY A 32 -11.95 -13.64 2.81
CA GLY A 32 -12.80 -14.23 3.85
C GLY A 32 -13.40 -15.57 3.39
N GLY A 33 -14.01 -15.61 2.21
CA GLY A 33 -14.55 -16.85 1.64
C GLY A 33 -13.49 -17.94 1.45
N ILE A 34 -12.32 -17.58 0.91
CA ILE A 34 -11.18 -18.50 0.75
C ILE A 34 -10.71 -19.02 2.11
N SER A 35 -10.60 -18.15 3.12
CA SER A 35 -10.17 -18.51 4.47
C SER A 35 -11.14 -19.48 5.14
N PHE A 36 -12.45 -19.35 4.88
CA PHE A 36 -13.47 -20.25 5.38
C PHE A 36 -13.36 -21.64 4.73
N CYS A 37 -13.22 -21.70 3.40
CA CYS A 37 -13.03 -22.96 2.68
C CYS A 37 -11.71 -23.65 3.10
N ALA A 38 -10.61 -22.92 3.16
CA ALA A 38 -9.32 -23.46 3.57
C ALA A 38 -9.31 -23.93 5.04
N SER A 39 -9.93 -23.18 5.95
CA SER A 39 -10.00 -23.56 7.37
C SER A 39 -10.90 -24.76 7.62
N SER A 40 -12.01 -24.92 6.88
CA SER A 40 -12.86 -26.11 7.00
C SER A 40 -12.13 -27.39 6.57
N LEU A 41 -11.39 -27.36 5.46
CA LEU A 41 -10.53 -28.46 5.03
C LEU A 41 -9.41 -28.74 6.04
N MET A 42 -8.73 -27.70 6.50
CA MET A 42 -7.68 -27.79 7.52
C MET A 42 -8.22 -28.41 8.82
N ALA A 43 -9.41 -28.00 9.28
CA ALA A 43 -10.02 -28.50 10.51
C ALA A 43 -10.38 -29.99 10.41
N VAL A 44 -10.90 -30.44 9.26
CA VAL A 44 -11.19 -31.86 9.03
C VAL A 44 -9.90 -32.70 9.06
N LEU A 45 -8.85 -32.23 8.39
CA LEU A 45 -7.55 -32.92 8.40
C LEU A 45 -6.93 -32.96 9.81
N ILE A 46 -6.98 -31.86 10.55
CA ILE A 46 -6.51 -31.81 11.95
C ILE A 46 -7.32 -32.78 12.82
N ALA A 47 -8.65 -32.84 12.65
CA ALA A 47 -9.50 -33.78 13.40
C ALA A 47 -9.13 -35.24 13.12
N LEU A 48 -8.87 -35.60 11.86
CA LEU A 48 -8.37 -36.93 11.51
C LEU A 48 -7.02 -37.23 12.15
N THR A 49 -6.12 -36.24 12.22
CA THR A 49 -4.81 -36.36 12.90
C THR A 49 -4.98 -36.74 14.37
N ILE A 50 -5.96 -36.14 15.06
CA ILE A 50 -6.20 -36.36 16.49
C ILE A 50 -6.77 -37.77 16.74
N VAL A 51 -7.61 -38.27 15.83
CA VAL A 51 -8.18 -39.63 15.95
C VAL A 51 -7.09 -40.66 15.74
N GLU A 52 -6.33 -40.54 14.65
CA GLU A 52 -5.28 -41.50 14.31
C GLU A 52 -4.22 -40.87 13.39
N GLU A 53 -2.99 -40.76 13.91
CA GLU A 53 -1.89 -40.06 13.24
C GLU A 53 -1.44 -40.78 11.95
N SER A 54 -1.50 -42.11 11.92
CA SER A 54 -1.06 -42.93 10.78
C SER A 54 -1.87 -42.68 9.50
N ILE A 55 -3.14 -42.27 9.62
CA ILE A 55 -4.00 -41.97 8.48
C ILE A 55 -3.39 -40.89 7.59
N ILE A 56 -2.75 -39.89 8.18
CA ILE A 56 -2.22 -38.74 7.43
C ILE A 56 -0.89 -39.03 6.72
N LEU A 57 -0.08 -39.91 7.30
CA LEU A 57 1.23 -40.28 6.75
C LEU A 57 1.12 -41.38 5.69
N GLU A 58 0.24 -42.36 5.90
CA GLU A 58 0.14 -43.56 5.05
C GLU A 58 -0.88 -43.41 3.92
N THR A 59 -1.93 -42.61 4.12
CA THR A 59 -2.96 -42.44 3.08
C THR A 59 -2.45 -41.49 1.99
N THR A 60 -2.36 -41.98 0.77
CA THR A 60 -2.02 -41.18 -0.40
C THR A 60 -3.29 -40.82 -1.18
N LEU A 61 -3.56 -39.53 -1.33
CA LEU A 61 -4.63 -39.01 -2.19
C LEU A 61 -3.98 -38.37 -3.42
N TRP A 62 -4.36 -38.82 -4.63
CA TRP A 62 -3.77 -38.30 -5.88
C TRP A 62 -2.23 -38.30 -5.93
N GLY A 63 -1.60 -39.27 -5.27
CA GLY A 63 -0.14 -39.42 -5.24
C GLY A 63 0.59 -38.52 -4.23
N HIS A 64 -0.13 -37.75 -3.41
CA HIS A 64 0.44 -36.97 -2.32
C HIS A 64 -0.11 -37.43 -0.96
N GLN A 65 0.71 -37.32 0.09
CA GLN A 65 0.29 -37.59 1.47
C GLN A 65 -0.70 -36.52 1.94
N LEU A 66 -1.60 -36.86 2.86
CA LEU A 66 -2.56 -35.88 3.43
C LEU A 66 -1.85 -34.69 4.10
N VAL A 67 -0.63 -34.88 4.63
CA VAL A 67 0.22 -33.80 5.18
C VAL A 67 0.43 -32.67 4.16
N TRP A 68 0.57 -33.01 2.88
CA TRP A 68 0.78 -32.03 1.81
C TRP A 68 -0.43 -31.10 1.66
N TYR A 69 -1.63 -31.68 1.67
CA TYR A 69 -2.89 -30.94 1.63
C TYR A 69 -3.13 -30.11 2.91
N LEU A 70 -2.73 -30.64 4.07
CA LEU A 70 -2.75 -29.89 5.34
C LEU A 70 -1.83 -28.67 5.26
N THR A 71 -0.63 -28.85 4.74
CA THR A 71 0.36 -27.76 4.61
C THR A 71 -0.15 -26.67 3.67
N ILE A 72 -0.72 -27.04 2.52
CA ILE A 72 -1.26 -26.06 1.56
C ILE A 72 -2.50 -25.37 2.09
N SER A 73 -3.45 -26.09 2.68
CA SER A 73 -4.65 -25.47 3.28
C SER A 73 -4.30 -24.51 4.41
N THR A 74 -3.31 -24.87 5.24
CA THR A 74 -2.77 -23.98 6.28
C THR A 74 -2.10 -22.74 5.69
N GLY A 75 -1.28 -22.90 4.65
CA GLY A 75 -0.64 -21.78 3.94
C GLY A 75 -1.65 -20.83 3.31
N ILE A 76 -2.66 -21.36 2.63
CA ILE A 76 -3.76 -20.58 2.04
C ILE A 76 -4.56 -19.87 3.14
N PHE A 77 -4.86 -20.55 4.25
CA PHE A 77 -5.53 -19.94 5.40
C PHE A 77 -4.73 -18.78 5.99
N ALA A 78 -3.43 -18.95 6.24
CA ALA A 78 -2.56 -17.91 6.79
C ALA A 78 -2.45 -16.69 5.86
N LEU A 79 -2.30 -16.93 4.56
CA LEU A 79 -2.25 -15.86 3.55
C LEU A 79 -3.59 -15.12 3.46
N SER A 80 -4.70 -15.84 3.30
CA SER A 80 -6.03 -15.24 3.21
C SER A 80 -6.38 -14.42 4.46
N ARG A 81 -5.96 -14.88 5.65
CA ARG A 81 -6.20 -14.15 6.90
C ARG A 81 -5.46 -12.82 6.99
N SER A 82 -4.32 -12.70 6.31
CA SER A 82 -3.59 -11.43 6.22
C SER A 82 -4.39 -10.35 5.48
N PHE A 83 -5.26 -10.75 4.53
CA PHE A 83 -6.14 -9.82 3.80
C PHE A 83 -7.46 -9.52 4.54
N THR A 84 -7.94 -10.44 5.37
CA THR A 84 -9.19 -10.23 6.14
C THR A 84 -8.99 -9.45 7.43
N THR A 85 -7.75 -9.34 7.94
CA THR A 85 -7.41 -8.55 9.14
C THR A 85 -7.30 -7.06 8.78
N SER A 86 -8.32 -6.53 8.13
CA SER A 86 -8.54 -5.08 8.05
C SER A 86 -9.39 -4.72 9.26
N SER A 87 -8.86 -3.89 10.16
CA SER A 87 -9.56 -3.41 11.35
C SER A 87 -10.98 -2.97 10.99
N SER A 88 -11.98 -3.43 11.75
CA SER A 88 -13.36 -3.05 11.49
C SER A 88 -13.53 -1.55 11.72
N PRO A 89 -14.06 -0.77 10.75
CA PRO A 89 -14.30 0.67 10.89
C PRO A 89 -15.15 1.02 12.11
N PHE A 90 -16.00 0.09 12.56
CA PHE A 90 -16.87 0.25 13.72
C PHE A 90 -16.13 0.36 15.06
N LEU A 91 -14.83 0.05 15.14
CA LEU A 91 -14.07 0.14 16.39
C LEU A 91 -13.43 1.52 16.60
N GLU A 92 -13.11 2.23 15.53
CA GLU A 92 -12.61 3.61 15.61
C GLU A 92 -13.76 4.58 15.30
N ASN A 93 -14.49 4.98 16.36
CA ASN A 93 -15.38 6.13 16.32
C ASN A 93 -14.56 7.43 16.24
N GLY A 94 -13.77 7.59 15.19
CA GLY A 94 -12.90 8.74 14.97
C GLY A 94 -13.35 9.54 13.77
N ASP A 95 -13.24 10.86 13.86
CA ASP A 95 -13.53 11.75 12.76
C ASP A 95 -12.40 11.67 11.72
N CYS A 96 -12.72 11.22 10.49
CA CYS A 96 -11.73 11.14 9.40
C CYS A 96 -11.06 12.50 9.11
N GLU A 97 -11.81 13.60 9.31
CA GLU A 97 -11.30 14.97 9.21
C GLU A 97 -10.23 15.27 10.27
N GLU A 98 -10.45 14.84 11.52
CA GLU A 98 -9.46 15.04 12.58
C GLU A 98 -8.18 14.26 12.26
N ALA A 99 -8.30 12.99 11.85
CA ALA A 99 -7.15 12.16 11.48
C ALA A 99 -6.37 12.77 10.30
N MET A 100 -7.06 13.25 9.27
CA MET A 100 -6.42 13.93 8.14
C MET A 100 -5.80 15.27 8.55
N SER A 101 -6.40 16.01 9.48
CA SER A 101 -5.84 17.27 9.99
C SER A 101 -4.54 17.04 10.77
N GLN A 102 -4.47 15.97 11.58
CA GLN A 102 -3.26 15.56 12.31
C GLN A 102 -2.17 15.15 11.33
N LEU A 103 -2.54 14.42 10.26
CA LEU A 103 -1.62 14.06 9.20
C LEU A 103 -1.08 15.28 8.45
N ALA A 104 -1.97 16.21 8.09
CA ALA A 104 -1.64 17.48 7.44
C ALA A 104 -0.75 18.37 8.31
N ALA A 105 -0.88 18.32 9.64
CA ALA A 105 -0.01 19.04 10.55
C ALA A 105 1.45 18.60 10.44
N GLU A 106 1.72 17.33 10.13
CA GLU A 106 3.08 16.82 9.93
C GLU A 106 3.56 16.99 8.47
N THR A 107 2.70 16.71 7.49
CA THR A 107 3.05 16.77 6.05
C THR A 107 3.01 18.18 5.45
N HIS A 108 2.30 19.10 6.10
CA HIS A 108 1.97 20.45 5.61
C HIS A 108 1.27 20.44 4.23
N HIS A 109 0.62 19.33 3.88
CA HIS A 109 -0.08 19.17 2.62
C HIS A 109 -1.54 18.83 2.87
N PHE A 110 -2.43 19.76 2.57
CA PHE A 110 -3.88 19.58 2.65
C PHE A 110 -4.58 20.37 1.56
N PRO A 111 -4.84 19.74 0.39
CA PRO A 111 -5.56 20.36 -0.71
C PRO A 111 -6.93 20.90 -0.28
N GLN A 112 -7.33 22.05 -0.84
CA GLN A 112 -8.64 22.67 -0.52
C GLN A 112 -9.82 21.74 -0.86
N GLU A 113 -9.66 20.93 -1.91
CA GLU A 113 -10.65 19.93 -2.35
C GLU A 113 -10.93 18.81 -1.33
N TRP A 114 -10.04 18.57 -0.36
CA TRP A 114 -10.24 17.51 0.64
C TRP A 114 -11.07 17.97 1.84
N HIS A 115 -11.23 19.28 2.03
CA HIS A 115 -11.89 19.84 3.22
C HIS A 115 -13.36 19.41 3.30
N GLY A 116 -13.76 18.79 4.42
CA GLY A 116 -15.12 18.33 4.65
C GLY A 116 -15.50 17.04 3.91
N LEU A 117 -14.57 16.49 3.12
CA LEU A 117 -14.76 15.30 2.29
C LEU A 117 -13.77 14.18 2.63
N CYS A 118 -13.05 14.25 3.76
CA CYS A 118 -12.04 13.26 4.14
C CYS A 118 -12.59 11.84 4.36
N HIS A 119 -13.90 11.67 4.42
CA HIS A 119 -14.57 10.37 4.49
C HIS A 119 -14.88 9.76 3.10
N SER A 120 -14.71 10.54 2.02
CA SER A 120 -14.98 10.08 0.65
C SER A 120 -13.85 9.19 0.13
N PHE A 121 -14.21 8.20 -0.69
CA PHE A 121 -13.25 7.37 -1.40
C PHE A 121 -12.42 8.15 -2.42
N ASP A 122 -12.92 9.27 -2.93
CA ASP A 122 -12.17 10.13 -3.86
C ASP A 122 -10.93 10.73 -3.18
N VAL A 123 -11.10 11.23 -1.95
CA VAL A 123 -9.99 11.78 -1.15
C VAL A 123 -9.02 10.66 -0.75
N ARG A 124 -9.54 9.49 -0.37
CA ARG A 124 -8.69 8.30 -0.11
C ARG A 124 -7.83 7.95 -1.31
N ASP A 125 -8.41 7.90 -2.50
CA ASP A 125 -7.71 7.48 -3.72
C ASP A 125 -6.69 8.53 -4.15
N ALA A 126 -7.03 9.82 -4.04
CA ALA A 126 -6.08 10.92 -4.22
C ALA A 126 -4.93 10.82 -3.21
N PHE A 127 -5.22 10.55 -1.94
CA PHE A 127 -4.21 10.36 -0.91
C PHE A 127 -3.31 9.14 -1.18
N LEU A 128 -3.87 8.01 -1.64
CA LEU A 128 -3.11 6.81 -2.02
C LEU A 128 -2.16 7.03 -3.21
N THR A 129 -2.32 8.11 -3.99
CA THR A 129 -1.30 8.50 -4.98
C THR A 129 -0.01 9.02 -4.32
N LEU A 130 -0.14 9.65 -3.16
CA LEU A 130 0.98 10.15 -2.35
C LEU A 130 1.52 9.06 -1.42
N PHE A 131 0.63 8.19 -0.92
CA PHE A 131 0.96 7.08 -0.03
C PHE A 131 0.54 5.72 -0.62
N PRO A 132 1.22 5.24 -1.69
CA PRO A 132 0.86 4.01 -2.35
C PRO A 132 1.17 2.78 -1.49
N TYR A 133 0.42 1.70 -1.70
CA TYR A 133 0.73 0.40 -1.10
C TYR A 133 2.10 -0.11 -1.54
N LYS A 134 2.83 -0.78 -0.64
CA LYS A 134 4.16 -1.34 -0.92
C LYS A 134 4.19 -2.27 -2.14
N ALA A 135 3.12 -3.05 -2.37
CA ALA A 135 3.01 -3.90 -3.55
C ALA A 135 2.93 -3.10 -4.86
N VAL A 136 2.23 -1.96 -4.85
CA VAL A 136 2.16 -1.04 -5.99
C VAL A 136 3.52 -0.40 -6.22
N LEU A 137 4.20 0.03 -5.16
CA LEU A 137 5.54 0.61 -5.25
C LEU A 137 6.54 -0.39 -5.87
N PHE A 138 6.54 -1.64 -5.40
CA PHE A 138 7.40 -2.68 -5.96
C PHE A 138 7.12 -2.95 -7.45
N ALA A 139 5.85 -2.98 -7.85
CA ALA A 139 5.48 -3.10 -9.26
C ALA A 139 5.95 -1.90 -10.09
N GLN A 140 5.85 -0.68 -9.55
CA GLN A 140 6.35 0.54 -10.19
C GLN A 140 7.87 0.51 -10.34
N GLU A 141 8.61 0.05 -9.34
CA GLU A 141 10.07 -0.12 -9.41
C GLU A 141 10.45 -1.09 -10.53
N CYS A 142 9.79 -2.25 -10.61
CA CYS A 142 10.02 -3.21 -11.69
C CYS A 142 9.73 -2.61 -13.08
N LEU A 143 8.62 -1.88 -13.21
CA LEU A 143 8.24 -1.21 -14.45
C LEU A 143 9.19 -0.06 -14.80
N SER A 144 9.72 0.64 -13.80
CA SER A 144 10.63 1.78 -13.99
C SER A 144 11.90 1.39 -14.71
N VAL A 145 12.44 0.19 -14.43
CA VAL A 145 13.64 -0.34 -15.10
C VAL A 145 13.39 -0.49 -16.61
N LEU A 146 12.18 -0.90 -17.00
CA LEU A 146 11.81 -1.08 -18.41
C LEU A 146 11.45 0.26 -19.08
N MET A 147 10.80 1.16 -18.35
CA MET A 147 10.29 2.43 -18.89
C MET A 147 11.35 3.54 -18.94
N ALA A 148 12.34 3.53 -18.05
CA ALA A 148 13.41 4.53 -18.01
C ALA A 148 14.10 4.79 -19.36
N PRO A 149 14.58 3.78 -20.12
CA PRO A 149 15.20 4.03 -21.42
C PRO A 149 14.23 4.66 -22.42
N TYR A 150 12.95 4.26 -22.42
CA TYR A 150 11.94 4.86 -23.28
C TYR A 150 11.68 6.33 -22.94
N ILE A 151 11.54 6.65 -21.64
CA ILE A 151 11.34 8.02 -21.17
C ILE A 151 12.53 8.88 -21.58
N LEU A 152 13.76 8.42 -21.38
CA LEU A 152 14.98 9.16 -21.72
C LEU A 152 15.20 9.33 -23.22
N ALA A 153 14.92 8.30 -24.03
CA ALA A 153 15.18 8.34 -25.46
C ALA A 153 14.08 9.03 -26.28
N VAL A 154 12.83 8.98 -25.82
CA VAL A 154 11.66 9.43 -26.61
C VAL A 154 10.91 10.57 -25.94
N SER A 155 10.59 10.45 -24.65
CA SER A 155 9.75 11.44 -23.95
C SER A 155 10.52 12.72 -23.61
N LEU A 156 11.70 12.57 -22.98
CA LEU A 156 12.51 13.69 -22.50
C LEU A 156 13.00 14.62 -23.64
N PRO A 157 13.44 14.14 -24.82
CA PRO A 157 13.84 15.03 -25.90
C PRO A 157 12.69 15.88 -26.46
N ARG A 158 11.44 15.38 -26.36
CA ARG A 158 10.26 16.14 -26.83
C ARG A 158 9.94 17.33 -25.91
N SER A 159 10.19 17.22 -24.61
CA SER A 159 9.99 18.31 -23.63
C SER A 159 11.24 19.15 -23.38
N ALA A 160 12.36 18.87 -24.06
CA ALA A 160 13.64 19.54 -23.84
C ALA A 160 13.57 21.07 -24.03
N ARG A 161 12.80 21.55 -25.01
CA ARG A 161 12.62 22.99 -25.25
C ARG A 161 11.98 23.68 -24.04
N ASP A 162 10.92 23.11 -23.49
CA ASP A 162 10.18 23.70 -22.38
C ASP A 162 11.02 23.65 -21.09
N LEU A 163 11.79 22.58 -20.89
CA LEU A 163 12.77 22.49 -19.81
C LEU A 163 13.83 23.59 -19.88
N LEU A 164 14.41 23.84 -21.07
CA LEU A 164 15.40 24.90 -21.24
C LEU A 164 14.78 26.29 -21.01
N LEU A 165 13.54 26.51 -21.45
CA LEU A 165 12.81 27.74 -21.18
C LEU A 165 12.53 27.93 -19.69
N PHE A 166 12.13 26.87 -18.98
CA PHE A 166 11.92 26.91 -17.54
C PHE A 166 13.20 27.29 -16.79
N ILE A 167 14.31 26.60 -17.08
CA ILE A 167 15.60 26.87 -16.43
C ILE A 167 16.02 28.32 -16.70
N ARG A 168 15.95 28.80 -17.94
CA ARG A 168 16.33 30.18 -18.28
C ARG A 168 15.47 31.23 -17.58
N SER A 169 14.18 30.99 -17.44
CA SER A 169 13.23 31.94 -16.85
C SER A 169 13.18 31.92 -15.32
N HIS A 170 13.60 30.82 -14.70
CA HIS A 170 13.51 30.60 -13.25
C HIS A 170 14.87 30.46 -12.55
N THR A 171 15.98 30.80 -13.23
CA THR A 171 17.30 30.87 -12.59
C THR A 171 17.59 32.29 -12.12
N LEU A 172 17.82 32.46 -10.82
CA LEU A 172 18.30 33.69 -10.20
C LEU A 172 19.76 33.50 -9.77
N VAL A 173 20.59 34.52 -9.92
CA VAL A 173 21.99 34.49 -9.48
C VAL A 173 22.12 35.35 -8.22
N ILE A 174 22.35 34.70 -7.09
CA ILE A 174 22.48 35.35 -5.78
C ILE A 174 23.97 35.55 -5.46
N PRO A 175 24.40 36.73 -4.97
CA PRO A 175 25.78 36.95 -4.54
C PRO A 175 26.22 35.90 -3.50
N ASN A 176 27.43 35.36 -3.64
CA ASN A 176 28.02 34.32 -2.77
C ASN A 176 27.39 32.91 -2.81
N THR A 177 26.20 32.73 -3.38
CA THR A 177 25.51 31.42 -3.49
C THR A 177 25.52 30.86 -4.92
N GLY A 178 25.50 31.74 -5.93
CA GLY A 178 25.47 31.35 -7.35
C GLY A 178 24.06 31.23 -7.93
N ALA A 179 23.91 30.41 -8.97
CA ALA A 179 22.65 30.21 -9.68
C ALA A 179 21.71 29.27 -8.90
N VAL A 180 20.54 29.77 -8.51
CA VAL A 180 19.51 29.02 -7.77
C VAL A 180 18.16 29.09 -8.47
N CYS A 181 17.29 28.13 -8.16
CA CYS A 181 15.91 28.16 -8.61
C CYS A 181 15.15 29.27 -7.87
N ARG A 182 14.40 30.09 -8.61
CA ARG A 182 13.58 31.19 -8.09
C ARG A 182 12.62 30.78 -6.96
N PHE A 183 12.14 29.53 -6.95
CA PHE A 183 11.20 29.04 -5.93
C PHE A 183 11.89 28.53 -4.66
N ALA A 184 13.22 28.50 -4.64
CA ALA A 184 14.01 28.09 -3.47
C ALA A 184 14.54 29.28 -2.66
N GLU A 185 14.31 30.51 -3.14
CA GLU A 185 14.40 31.73 -2.34
C GLU A 185 13.21 31.82 -1.38
#